data_AF-A0AAV4AMH0-F1
#
_entry.id   AF-A0AAV4AMH0-F1
#
_cell.length_a   1.000
_cell.length_b   1.000
_cell.length_c   1.000
_cell.angle_alpha   90.00
_cell.angle_beta   90.00
_cell.angle_gamma   90.00
#
_symmetry.space_group_name_H-M   'P 1'
#
loop_
_entity.id
_entity.type
_entity.pdbx_description
1 polymer ?
#
loop_
_entity_poly.entity_id
_entity_poly.type
_entity_poly.pdbx_seq_one_letter_code
_entity_poly.pdbx_strand_id
1 'polypeptide(L)'
;MPRRCYLALLKMIDTDERQMVQLMVTRGMAPLCVDVNRSDDTYFTLGVNDSLKQNLSPLVTALLSGRLAIAQYLVNNWFLTPVDVVGSPLLRELRNDLETIFMAATLSFIDEHLSQPMSLAKLSFVAVSAALGEPAGREERVRNTPLPAILQDKLLFPHEIASMEMSFEDEPSVDWHNMSEQDGYGLEEIFNLV
;
A
#
# COMPACT_ATOMS: atom_id res chain seq x y z
N MET A 1 -8.13 -0.09 18.50
CA MET A 1 -6.68 -0.38 18.57
C MET A 1 -5.95 0.92 18.37
N PRO A 2 -4.82 1.17 19.05
CA PRO A 2 -4.10 2.43 18.88
C PRO A 2 -3.61 2.56 17.43
N ARG A 3 -3.66 3.78 16.88
CA ARG A 3 -3.02 4.21 15.61
C ARG A 3 -1.60 3.65 15.41
N ARG A 4 -0.89 3.36 16.50
CA ARG A 4 0.44 2.71 16.52
C ARG A 4 0.48 1.36 15.81
N CYS A 5 -0.56 0.53 15.89
CA CYS A 5 -0.57 -0.78 15.22
C CYS A 5 -0.58 -0.62 13.69
N TYR A 6 -1.22 0.42 13.18
CA TYR A 6 -1.23 0.73 11.75
C TYR A 6 0.13 1.24 11.26
N LEU A 7 0.76 2.13 12.02
CA LEU A 7 2.13 2.54 11.73
C LEU A 7 3.10 1.35 11.74
N ALA A 8 2.91 0.40 12.66
CA ALA A 8 3.70 -0.84 12.66
C ALA A 8 3.46 -1.68 11.39
N LEU A 9 2.21 -1.82 10.93
CA LEU A 9 1.93 -2.50 9.66
C LEU A 9 2.62 -1.78 8.48
N LEU A 10 2.50 -0.46 8.37
CA LEU A 10 3.15 0.29 7.29
C LEU A 10 4.67 0.16 7.34
N LYS A 11 5.25 0.15 8.55
CA LYS A 11 6.68 -0.11 8.76
C LYS A 11 7.07 -1.51 8.28
N MET A 12 6.31 -2.54 8.65
CA MET A 12 6.55 -3.93 8.23
C MET A 12 6.43 -4.09 6.72
N ILE A 13 5.51 -3.35 6.08
CA ILE A 13 5.40 -3.32 4.62
C ILE A 13 6.67 -2.71 4.03
N ASP A 14 7.09 -1.54 4.53
CA ASP A 14 8.29 -0.86 4.05
C ASP A 14 9.57 -1.72 4.18
N THR A 15 9.72 -2.42 5.31
CA THR A 15 10.86 -3.31 5.60
C THR A 15 10.75 -4.70 4.97
N ASP A 16 9.73 -4.95 4.16
CA ASP A 16 9.44 -6.26 3.54
C ASP A 16 9.32 -7.43 4.53
N GLU A 17 8.76 -7.18 5.71
CA GLU A 17 8.48 -8.20 6.72
C GLU A 17 7.21 -9.02 6.35
N ARG A 18 7.28 -9.72 5.21
CA ARG A 18 6.18 -10.46 4.58
C ARG A 18 5.37 -11.32 5.55
N GLN A 19 6.05 -12.08 6.41
CA GLN A 19 5.41 -12.96 7.40
C GLN A 19 4.62 -12.17 8.45
N MET A 20 5.13 -11.03 8.88
CA MET A 20 4.45 -10.18 9.87
C MET A 20 3.26 -9.47 9.23
N VAL A 21 3.38 -9.00 7.99
CA VAL A 21 2.25 -8.46 7.21
C VAL A 21 1.15 -9.51 7.07
N GLN A 22 1.50 -10.71 6.62
CA GLN A 22 0.54 -11.82 6.47
C GLN A 22 -0.12 -12.18 7.81
N LEU A 23 0.66 -12.26 8.89
CA LEU A 23 0.13 -12.52 10.23
C LEU A 23 -0.83 -11.43 10.68
N MET A 24 -0.50 -10.15 10.48
CA MET A 24 -1.35 -9.04 10.88
C MET A 24 -2.68 -9.04 10.13
N VAL A 25 -2.63 -9.25 8.80
CA VAL A 25 -3.83 -9.36 7.96
C VAL A 25 -4.68 -10.56 8.38
N THR A 26 -4.09 -11.74 8.55
CA THR A 26 -4.81 -12.98 8.92
C THR A 26 -5.36 -12.97 10.34
N ARG A 27 -4.84 -12.09 11.21
CA ARG A 27 -5.38 -11.83 12.56
C ARG A 27 -6.50 -10.78 12.58
N GLY A 28 -7.03 -10.43 11.41
CA GLY A 28 -8.20 -9.57 11.26
C GLY A 28 -7.92 -8.09 11.44
N MET A 29 -6.67 -7.68 11.19
CA MET A 29 -6.40 -6.27 10.95
C MET A 29 -7.22 -5.81 9.74
N ALA A 30 -7.78 -4.60 9.80
CA ALA A 30 -8.51 -4.04 8.66
C ALA A 30 -7.55 -3.20 7.79
N PRO A 31 -7.80 -3.05 6.48
CA PRO A 31 -7.11 -2.03 5.70
C PRO A 31 -7.60 -0.64 6.15
N LEU A 32 -6.70 0.24 6.59
CA LEU A 32 -7.00 1.64 6.88
C LEU A 32 -5.92 2.56 6.33
N CYS A 33 -6.33 3.75 5.92
CA CYS A 33 -5.42 4.84 5.60
C CYS A 33 -4.85 5.46 6.88
N VAL A 34 -3.59 5.84 6.84
CA VAL A 34 -2.92 6.58 7.93
C VAL A 34 -2.45 7.92 7.40
N ASP A 35 -2.74 8.97 8.18
CA ASP A 35 -2.12 10.28 8.01
C ASP A 35 -0.73 10.27 8.68
N VAL A 36 0.34 10.24 7.91
CA VAL A 36 1.73 10.23 8.42
C VAL A 36 2.29 11.62 8.67
N ASN A 37 1.64 12.70 8.20
CA ASN A 37 2.07 14.07 8.51
C ASN A 37 1.94 14.40 10.01
N ARG A 38 1.13 13.61 10.71
CA ARG A 38 0.90 13.71 12.16
C ARG A 38 1.74 12.73 12.98
N SER A 39 2.65 11.98 12.36
CA SER A 39 3.61 11.13 13.07
C SER A 39 5.02 11.72 12.98
N ASP A 40 5.76 11.65 14.08
CA ASP A 40 7.17 12.08 14.12
C ASP A 40 8.09 11.17 13.28
N ASP A 41 7.60 10.00 12.85
CA ASP A 41 8.32 9.04 12.02
C ASP A 41 8.21 9.40 10.51
N THR A 42 9.00 10.39 10.08
CA THR A 42 8.94 10.97 8.72
C THR A 42 9.79 10.26 7.65
N TYR A 43 10.44 9.16 7.99
CA TYR A 43 11.45 8.54 7.11
C TYR A 43 10.89 7.83 5.87
N PHE A 44 9.64 7.35 5.91
CA PHE A 44 9.07 6.48 4.85
C PHE A 44 8.59 7.22 3.59
N THR A 45 8.56 8.56 3.58
CA THR A 45 7.87 9.33 2.53
C THR A 45 8.64 10.56 2.05
N LEU A 46 9.98 10.54 2.18
CA LEU A 46 10.84 11.57 1.61
C LEU A 46 10.61 11.63 0.09
N GLY A 47 10.24 12.81 -0.41
CA GLY A 47 9.96 13.04 -1.83
C GLY A 47 8.52 12.72 -2.29
N VAL A 48 7.66 12.22 -1.41
CA VAL A 48 6.26 11.90 -1.74
C VAL A 48 5.36 13.12 -1.50
N ASN A 49 4.35 13.30 -2.35
CA ASN A 49 3.35 14.38 -2.24
C ASN A 49 2.59 14.34 -0.88
N ASP A 50 2.29 15.51 -0.31
CA ASP A 50 1.57 15.63 0.96
C ASP A 50 0.17 15.00 0.93
N SER A 51 -0.51 14.98 -0.22
CA SER A 51 -1.80 14.30 -0.39
C SER A 51 -1.70 12.80 -0.10
N LEU A 52 -0.62 12.15 -0.57
CA LEU A 52 -0.32 10.74 -0.31
C LEU A 52 -0.01 10.49 1.16
N LYS A 53 0.73 11.40 1.79
CA LYS A 53 1.04 11.30 3.23
C LYS A 53 -0.20 11.35 4.12
N GLN A 54 -1.25 12.06 3.72
CA GLN A 54 -2.48 12.16 4.51
C GLN A 54 -3.36 10.90 4.42
N ASN A 55 -3.22 10.10 3.36
CA ASN A 55 -4.12 8.99 3.05
C ASN A 55 -3.37 7.71 2.71
N LEU A 56 -2.28 7.44 3.44
CA LEU A 56 -1.39 6.33 3.13
C LEU A 56 -2.06 4.99 3.45
N SER A 57 -2.49 4.26 2.43
CA SER A 57 -3.03 2.90 2.58
C SER A 57 -1.90 1.87 2.61
N PRO A 58 -2.15 0.65 3.12
CA PRO A 58 -1.19 -0.45 3.05
C PRO A 58 -0.70 -0.76 1.63
N LEU A 59 -1.59 -0.69 0.63
CA LEU A 59 -1.21 -0.92 -0.76
C LEU A 59 -0.34 0.22 -1.31
N VAL A 60 -0.71 1.48 -1.04
CA VAL A 60 0.09 2.64 -1.46
C VAL A 60 1.50 2.57 -0.84
N THR A 61 1.62 2.20 0.44
CA THR A 61 2.93 1.98 1.07
C THR A 61 3.72 0.88 0.36
N ALA A 62 3.11 -0.27 0.06
CA ALA A 62 3.79 -1.35 -0.62
C ALA A 62 4.30 -0.92 -2.01
N LEU A 63 3.52 -0.12 -2.74
CA LEU A 63 3.90 0.38 -4.06
C LEU A 63 5.04 1.43 -3.98
N LEU A 64 4.95 2.39 -3.06
CA LEU A 64 6.00 3.39 -2.83
C LEU A 64 7.33 2.75 -2.39
N SER A 65 7.26 1.70 -1.56
CA SER A 65 8.44 0.96 -1.11
C SER A 65 8.91 -0.12 -2.09
N GLY A 66 8.28 -0.25 -3.26
CA GLY A 66 8.66 -1.24 -4.30
C GLY A 66 8.45 -2.70 -3.89
N ARG A 67 7.61 -2.98 -2.88
CA ARG A 67 7.37 -4.32 -2.34
C ARG A 67 6.25 -5.02 -3.11
N LEU A 68 6.52 -5.41 -4.35
CA LEU A 68 5.51 -5.97 -5.26
C LEU A 68 4.90 -7.27 -4.75
N ALA A 69 5.67 -8.13 -4.08
CA ALA A 69 5.13 -9.35 -3.47
C ALA A 69 4.03 -9.05 -2.44
N ILE A 70 4.25 -8.03 -1.61
CA ILE A 70 3.27 -7.55 -0.64
C ILE A 70 2.09 -6.89 -1.37
N ALA A 71 2.34 -6.01 -2.33
CA ALA A 71 1.28 -5.36 -3.10
C ALA A 71 0.35 -6.39 -3.77
N GLN A 72 0.92 -7.42 -4.40
CA GLN A 72 0.21 -8.52 -5.02
C GLN A 72 -0.63 -9.30 -4.01
N TYR A 73 -0.05 -9.63 -2.87
CA TYR A 73 -0.78 -10.25 -1.76
C TYR A 73 -1.97 -9.41 -1.31
N LEU A 74 -1.79 -8.10 -1.10
CA LEU A 74 -2.87 -7.20 -0.66
C LEU A 74 -4.01 -7.13 -1.69
N VAL A 75 -3.68 -7.00 -2.98
CA VAL A 75 -4.67 -6.96 -4.08
C VAL A 75 -5.45 -8.27 -4.19
N ASN A 76 -4.75 -9.41 -4.10
CA ASN A 76 -5.36 -10.74 -4.23
C ASN A 76 -6.25 -11.08 -3.04
N ASN A 77 -5.89 -10.62 -1.85
CA ASN A 77 -6.66 -10.80 -0.61
C ASN A 77 -7.76 -9.73 -0.40
N TRP A 78 -7.93 -8.82 -1.35
CA TRP A 78 -8.90 -7.70 -1.29
C TRP A 78 -8.67 -6.81 -0.05
N PHE A 79 -7.42 -6.72 0.39
CA PHE A 79 -6.99 -5.87 1.49
C PHE A 79 -6.77 -4.43 1.01
N LEU A 80 -7.89 -3.81 0.60
CA LEU A 80 -7.90 -2.53 -0.09
C LEU A 80 -8.74 -1.52 0.69
N THR A 81 -8.37 -0.26 0.56
CA THR A 81 -9.08 0.91 1.09
C THR A 81 -9.79 1.66 -0.05
N PRO A 82 -10.70 2.59 0.25
CA PRO A 82 -11.36 3.39 -0.80
C PRO A 82 -10.41 4.18 -1.69
N VAL A 83 -9.21 4.55 -1.20
CA VAL A 83 -8.24 5.31 -1.99
C VAL A 83 -7.49 4.45 -3.01
N ASP A 84 -7.52 3.13 -2.86
CA ASP A 84 -6.90 2.14 -3.75
C ASP A 84 -7.77 1.80 -4.97
N VAL A 85 -9.00 2.32 -5.01
CA VAL A 85 -9.96 2.03 -6.08
C VAL A 85 -9.61 2.85 -7.33
N VAL A 86 -9.73 2.20 -8.49
CA VAL A 86 -9.49 2.81 -9.80
C VAL A 86 -10.27 4.12 -9.96
N GLY A 87 -9.59 5.15 -10.47
CA GLY A 87 -10.15 6.49 -10.64
C GLY A 87 -9.98 7.41 -9.42
N SER A 88 -9.44 6.90 -8.31
CA SER A 88 -9.01 7.72 -7.17
C SER A 88 -7.96 8.76 -7.62
N PRO A 89 -8.11 10.04 -7.27
CA PRO A 89 -7.08 11.06 -7.51
C PRO A 89 -5.73 10.68 -6.91
N LEU A 90 -5.75 9.98 -5.77
CA LEU A 90 -4.57 9.54 -5.05
C LEU A 90 -3.75 8.53 -5.86
N LEU A 91 -4.41 7.62 -6.57
CA LEU A 91 -3.73 6.62 -7.39
C LEU A 91 -3.04 7.26 -8.61
N ARG A 92 -3.65 8.33 -9.16
CA ARG A 92 -3.03 9.12 -10.23
C ARG A 92 -1.81 9.90 -9.73
N GLU A 93 -1.91 10.50 -8.55
CA GLU A 93 -0.76 11.17 -7.91
C GLU A 93 0.36 10.18 -7.62
N LEU A 94 0.05 9.01 -7.06
CA LEU A 94 1.00 7.93 -6.85
C LEU A 94 1.71 7.53 -8.16
N ARG A 95 0.96 7.37 -9.26
CA ARG A 95 1.54 7.01 -10.56
C ARG A 95 2.54 8.08 -11.04
N ASN A 96 2.20 9.36 -10.91
CA ASN A 96 3.10 10.46 -11.29
C ASN A 96 4.39 10.48 -10.44
N ASP A 97 4.25 10.26 -9.13
CA ASP A 97 5.40 10.20 -8.22
C ASP A 97 6.31 9.01 -8.60
N LEU A 98 5.75 7.83 -8.88
CA LEU A 98 6.48 6.63 -9.30
C LEU A 98 7.16 6.78 -10.67
N GLU A 99 6.55 7.51 -11.61
CA GLU A 99 7.17 7.87 -12.90
C GLU A 99 8.40 8.76 -12.70
N THR A 100 8.32 9.72 -11.76
CA THR A 100 9.42 10.64 -11.45
C THR A 100 10.62 9.92 -10.86
N ILE A 101 10.38 8.85 -10.08
CA ILE A 101 11.44 8.03 -9.47
C ILE A 101 11.76 6.75 -10.28
N PHE A 102 11.27 6.64 -11.52
CA PHE A 102 11.61 5.56 -12.47
C PHE A 102 11.33 4.12 -11.98
N MET A 103 10.29 3.89 -11.18
CA MET A 103 9.92 2.55 -10.68
C MET A 103 9.11 1.74 -11.71
N ALA A 104 9.78 1.30 -12.78
CA ALA A 104 9.13 0.64 -13.92
C ALA A 104 8.33 -0.62 -13.54
N ALA A 105 8.84 -1.45 -12.62
CA ALA A 105 8.15 -2.67 -12.18
C ALA A 105 6.84 -2.34 -11.43
N THR A 106 6.87 -1.35 -10.55
CA THR A 106 5.68 -0.86 -9.84
C THR A 106 4.67 -0.22 -10.79
N LEU A 107 5.12 0.54 -11.80
CA LEU A 107 4.24 1.11 -12.81
C LEU A 107 3.55 0.00 -13.63
N SER A 108 4.29 -1.02 -14.05
CA SER A 108 3.72 -2.20 -14.72
C SER A 108 2.68 -2.89 -13.86
N PHE A 109 2.94 -3.03 -12.55
CA PHE A 109 1.97 -3.60 -11.61
C PHE A 109 0.68 -2.76 -11.52
N ILE A 110 0.80 -1.44 -11.43
CA ILE A 110 -0.36 -0.52 -11.41
C ILE A 110 -1.16 -0.66 -12.71
N ASP A 111 -0.46 -0.68 -13.84
CA ASP A 111 -1.10 -0.79 -15.15
C ASP A 111 -1.80 -2.15 -15.34
N GLU A 112 -1.25 -3.24 -14.80
CA GLU A 112 -1.87 -4.56 -14.85
C GLU A 112 -3.07 -4.70 -13.89
N HIS A 113 -2.92 -4.28 -12.64
CA HIS A 113 -3.89 -4.62 -11.59
C HIS A 113 -4.83 -3.47 -11.19
N LEU A 114 -4.47 -2.23 -11.45
CA LEU A 114 -5.17 -1.03 -10.97
C LEU A 114 -5.60 -0.06 -12.09
N SER A 115 -5.31 -0.35 -13.36
CA SER A 115 -5.83 0.44 -14.51
C SER A 115 -7.25 0.06 -14.90
N GLN A 116 -7.65 -1.19 -14.65
CA GLN A 116 -8.95 -1.72 -15.04
C GLN A 116 -9.96 -1.60 -13.90
N PRO A 117 -11.23 -1.25 -14.19
CA PRO A 117 -12.28 -1.22 -13.18
C PRO A 117 -12.36 -2.55 -12.41
N MET A 118 -12.32 -2.47 -11.08
CA MET A 118 -12.48 -3.65 -10.23
C MET A 118 -13.90 -4.23 -10.37
N SER A 119 -14.04 -5.54 -10.13
CA SER A 119 -15.35 -6.18 -10.11
C SER A 119 -16.27 -5.55 -9.07
N LEU A 120 -17.58 -5.54 -9.33
CA LEU A 120 -18.57 -5.02 -8.38
C LEU A 120 -18.45 -5.70 -7.01
N ALA A 121 -18.17 -7.00 -6.97
CA ALA A 121 -17.96 -7.73 -5.72
C ALA A 121 -16.78 -7.17 -4.89
N LYS A 122 -15.64 -6.88 -5.54
CA LYS A 122 -14.47 -6.29 -4.87
C LYS A 122 -14.78 -4.86 -4.41
N LEU A 123 -15.43 -4.04 -5.23
CA LEU A 123 -15.85 -2.68 -4.87
C LEU A 123 -16.82 -2.66 -3.68
N SER A 124 -17.85 -3.50 -3.71
CA SER A 124 -18.81 -3.63 -2.60
C SER A 124 -18.11 -4.11 -1.34
N PHE A 125 -17.16 -5.05 -1.45
CA PHE A 125 -16.38 -5.51 -0.31
C PHE A 125 -15.55 -4.38 0.32
N VAL A 126 -14.84 -3.58 -0.50
CA VAL A 126 -14.07 -2.42 -0.01
C VAL A 126 -14.98 -1.41 0.67
N ALA A 127 -16.12 -1.07 0.07
CA ALA A 127 -17.08 -0.13 0.65
C ALA A 127 -17.63 -0.60 2.00
N VAL A 128 -18.04 -1.87 2.11
CA VAL A 128 -18.52 -2.46 3.36
C VAL A 128 -17.41 -2.53 4.41
N SER A 129 -16.21 -2.96 4.02
CA SER A 129 -15.04 -3.03 4.90
C SER A 129 -14.68 -1.67 5.48
N ALA A 130 -14.72 -0.62 4.67
CA ALA A 130 -14.48 0.76 5.11
C ALA A 130 -15.58 1.26 6.05
N ALA A 131 -16.85 0.98 5.77
CA ALA A 131 -17.98 1.37 6.61
C ALA A 131 -17.96 0.73 8.00
N LEU A 132 -17.34 -0.44 8.15
CA LEU A 132 -17.15 -1.11 9.44
C LEU A 132 -16.08 -0.44 10.31
N GLY A 133 -15.24 0.44 9.76
CA GLY A 133 -14.30 1.25 10.52
C GLY A 133 -13.16 0.47 11.21
N GLU A 134 -12.64 1.07 12.29
CA GLU A 134 -11.40 0.65 12.96
C GLU A 134 -11.45 -0.73 13.65
N PRO A 135 -10.30 -1.39 13.94
CA PRO A 135 -10.28 -2.75 14.51
C PRO A 135 -10.96 -2.91 15.87
N ALA A 136 -10.97 -1.84 16.70
CA ALA A 136 -11.64 -1.92 17.99
C ALA A 136 -13.14 -2.14 17.79
N GLY A 137 -13.65 -3.26 18.29
CA GLY A 137 -15.06 -3.66 18.13
C GLY A 137 -15.45 -4.00 16.69
N ARG A 138 -14.49 -4.13 15.76
CA ARG A 138 -14.79 -4.47 14.35
C ARG A 138 -15.45 -5.83 14.24
N GLU A 139 -14.94 -6.82 14.97
CA GLU A 139 -15.50 -8.17 14.96
C GLU A 139 -16.97 -8.16 15.35
N GLU A 140 -17.32 -7.51 16.46
CA GLU A 140 -18.70 -7.34 16.89
C GLU A 140 -19.55 -6.65 15.81
N ARG A 141 -19.07 -5.55 15.21
CA ARG A 141 -19.79 -4.85 14.15
C ARG A 141 -20.01 -5.73 12.91
N VAL A 142 -19.02 -6.53 12.53
CA VAL A 142 -19.10 -7.48 11.42
C VAL A 142 -20.14 -8.57 11.72
N ARG A 143 -20.09 -9.16 12.91
CA ARG A 143 -21.03 -10.22 13.35
C ARG A 143 -22.48 -9.72 13.47
N ASN A 144 -22.66 -8.44 13.78
CA ASN A 144 -23.97 -7.79 13.84
C ASN A 144 -24.52 -7.33 12.49
N THR A 145 -23.79 -7.53 11.37
CA THR A 145 -24.33 -7.25 10.04
C THR A 145 -25.36 -8.30 9.62
N PRO A 146 -26.35 -7.95 8.79
CA PRO A 146 -27.28 -8.92 8.21
C PRO A 146 -26.65 -9.77 7.08
N LEU A 147 -25.32 -9.73 6.92
CA LEU A 147 -24.62 -10.47 5.88
C LEU A 147 -24.52 -11.97 6.20
N PRO A 148 -24.50 -12.84 5.19
CA PRO A 148 -24.19 -14.26 5.39
C PRO A 148 -22.84 -14.46 6.11
N ALA A 149 -22.75 -15.50 6.94
CA ALA A 149 -21.56 -15.80 7.75
C ALA A 149 -20.26 -15.85 6.91
N ILE A 150 -20.32 -16.39 5.69
CA ILE A 150 -19.18 -16.45 4.78
C ILE A 150 -18.62 -15.05 4.45
N LEU A 151 -19.49 -14.06 4.26
CA LEU A 151 -19.07 -12.68 3.99
C LEU A 151 -18.61 -11.98 5.27
N GLN A 152 -19.24 -12.27 6.41
CA GLN A 152 -18.78 -11.79 7.71
C GLN A 152 -17.36 -12.28 7.99
N ASP A 153 -17.10 -13.58 7.82
CA ASP A 153 -15.78 -14.16 7.99
C ASP A 153 -14.80 -13.52 7.02
N LYS A 154 -15.16 -13.35 5.75
CA LYS A 154 -14.29 -12.67 4.77
C LYS A 154 -13.91 -11.24 5.19
N LEU A 155 -14.81 -10.49 5.83
CA LEU A 155 -14.56 -9.12 6.33
C LEU A 155 -13.63 -9.05 7.55
N LEU A 156 -13.37 -10.20 8.18
CA LEU A 156 -12.41 -10.40 9.27
C LEU A 156 -11.07 -10.94 8.76
N PHE A 157 -10.91 -11.20 7.46
CA PHE A 157 -9.67 -11.69 6.86
C PHE A 157 -9.01 -12.90 7.58
N PRO A 158 -9.73 -13.89 8.16
CA PRO A 158 -9.13 -14.96 8.95
C PRO A 158 -8.27 -15.92 8.12
N HIS A 159 -8.51 -15.94 6.80
CA HIS A 159 -7.84 -16.80 5.84
C HIS A 159 -7.44 -15.96 4.63
N GLU A 160 -6.25 -16.26 4.12
CA GLU A 160 -5.80 -15.70 2.85
C GLU A 160 -6.46 -16.43 1.67
N ILE A 161 -6.78 -15.66 0.64
CA ILE A 161 -7.19 -16.13 -0.69
C ILE A 161 -5.95 -16.53 -1.49
N ALA A 162 -4.87 -15.78 -1.34
CA ALA A 162 -3.59 -16.03 -1.99
C ALA A 162 -2.47 -15.89 -0.95
N SER A 163 -1.65 -16.92 -0.83
CA SER A 163 -0.43 -16.86 -0.01
C SER A 163 0.62 -16.00 -0.67
N MET A 164 1.44 -15.33 0.14
CA MET A 164 2.62 -14.64 -0.36
C MET A 164 3.69 -15.70 -0.68
N GLU A 165 3.81 -16.09 -1.95
CA GLU A 165 4.86 -17.03 -2.36
C GLU A 165 6.24 -16.41 -2.07
N MET A 166 7.09 -17.13 -1.34
CA MET A 166 8.48 -16.73 -1.14
C MET A 166 9.29 -17.12 -2.38
N SER A 167 9.08 -16.43 -3.50
CA SER A 167 10.04 -16.52 -4.59
C SER A 167 11.30 -15.75 -4.16
N PHE A 168 12.42 -16.47 -4.05
CA PHE A 168 13.74 -15.96 -3.64
C PHE A 168 14.41 -15.03 -4.68
N GLU A 169 13.69 -14.65 -5.73
CA GLU A 169 14.17 -13.69 -6.72
C GLU A 169 13.73 -12.30 -6.27
N ASP A 170 14.39 -11.79 -5.23
CA ASP A 170 14.24 -10.39 -4.84
C ASP A 170 14.81 -9.51 -5.95
N GLU A 171 13.97 -8.65 -6.53
CA GLU A 171 14.49 -7.51 -7.27
C GLU A 171 15.36 -6.67 -6.32
N PRO A 172 16.51 -6.14 -6.80
CA PRO A 172 17.39 -5.35 -5.96
C PRO A 172 16.60 -4.18 -5.37
N SER A 173 16.47 -4.16 -4.04
CA SER A 173 15.85 -3.05 -3.33
C SER A 173 16.62 -1.79 -3.68
N VAL A 174 15.96 -0.84 -4.35
CA VAL A 174 16.55 0.47 -4.64
C VAL A 174 16.79 1.16 -3.31
N ASP A 175 18.06 1.21 -2.91
CA ASP A 175 18.48 1.93 -1.72
C ASP A 175 18.49 3.42 -2.02
N TRP A 176 17.33 4.05 -1.84
CA TRP A 176 17.12 5.48 -2.05
C TRP A 176 18.09 6.36 -1.24
N HIS A 177 18.71 5.82 -0.18
CA HIS A 177 19.71 6.53 0.61
C HIS A 177 21.04 6.72 -0.13
N ASN A 178 21.36 5.89 -1.12
CA ASN A 178 22.62 5.97 -1.86
C ASN A 178 22.53 6.82 -3.15
N MET A 179 21.35 7.28 -3.56
CA MET A 179 21.20 8.11 -4.77
C MET A 179 21.40 9.61 -4.52
N SER A 180 21.31 10.10 -3.29
CA SER A 180 21.46 11.53 -2.98
C SER A 180 22.92 12.02 -2.87
N GLU A 181 23.92 11.14 -3.00
CA GLU A 181 25.34 11.50 -2.84
C GLU A 181 26.16 11.53 -4.15
N GLN A 182 25.59 11.20 -5.32
CA GLN A 182 26.38 11.09 -6.56
C GLN A 182 26.13 12.13 -7.67
N ASP A 183 25.23 13.10 -7.51
CA ASP A 183 25.06 14.17 -8.50
C ASP A 183 25.94 15.39 -8.18
N GLY A 184 27.25 15.15 -8.23
CA GLY A 184 28.32 16.16 -8.22
C GLY A 184 29.05 16.26 -9.57
N TYR A 185 28.37 16.01 -10.69
CA TYR A 185 28.98 16.10 -12.03
C TYR A 185 28.46 17.33 -12.80
N GLY A 186 29.28 18.39 -12.76
CA GLY A 186 29.70 19.18 -13.92
C GLY A 186 28.63 19.79 -14.83
N LEU A 187 28.09 20.96 -14.44
CA LEU A 187 27.40 21.87 -15.37
C LEU A 187 28.32 22.85 -16.11
N GLU A 188 29.66 22.70 -16.03
CA GLU A 188 30.58 23.69 -16.62
C GLU A 188 30.98 23.47 -18.10
N GLU A 189 30.59 22.38 -18.77
CA GLU A 189 31.05 22.13 -20.15
C GLU A 189 30.08 22.53 -21.29
N ILE A 190 28.92 23.13 -21.01
CA ILE A 190 27.93 23.44 -22.09
C ILE A 190 28.07 24.85 -22.69
N PHE A 191 28.91 25.74 -22.15
CA PHE A 191 29.01 27.14 -22.62
C PHE A 191 30.18 27.48 -23.56
N ASN A 192 30.87 26.50 -24.17
CA ASN A 192 32.01 26.78 -25.07
C ASN A 192 31.82 26.34 -26.54
N LEU A 193 30.59 26.33 -27.06
CA LEU A 193 30.33 26.11 -28.49
C LEU A 193 29.14 26.94 -29.01
N VAL A 194 29.26 28.28 -29.03
CA VAL A 194 28.71 29.18 -30.07
C VAL A 194 29.56 30.44 -30.16
#